data_AF-A0A0Q4I5N0-F1
#
_entry.id   AF-A0A0Q4I5N0-F1
#
_cell.length_a   1.000
_cell.length_b   1.000
_cell.length_c   1.000
_cell.angle_alpha   90.00
_cell.angle_beta   90.00
_cell.angle_gamma   90.00
#
_symmetry.space_group_name_H-M   'P 1'
#
loop_
_entity.id
_entity.type
_entity.pdbx_description
1 polymer ?
#
loop_
_entity_poly.entity_id
_entity_poly.type
_entity_poly.pdbx_seq_one_letter_code
_entity_poly.pdbx_strand_id
1 'polypeptide(L)' 'MVDDDDATRRSLSFMLRTSGYAVRLFEGGHEFLKEAARLEPGCVLLDVRMPDIDGMTTIGEHALIGA' A
#
# COMPACT_ATOMS: atom_id res chain seq x y z
N MET A 1 -1.37 2.92 -1.58
CA MET A 1 -0.12 3.36 -0.94
C MET A 1 -0.09 2.74 0.44
N VAL A 2 1.00 2.05 0.75
CA VAL A 2 1.23 1.31 1.99
C VAL A 2 2.54 1.81 2.57
N ASP A 3 2.47 2.49 3.70
CA ASP A 3 3.58 3.21 4.31
C ASP A 3 3.18 3.45 5.77
N ASP A 4 4.07 3.21 6.74
CA ASP A 4 3.75 3.39 8.17
C ASP A 4 3.87 4.86 8.62
N ASP A 5 4.63 5.69 7.89
CA ASP A 5 4.82 7.09 8.22
C ASP A 5 3.64 7.96 7.71
N ASP A 6 2.85 8.51 8.64
CA ASP A 6 1.67 9.33 8.32
C ASP A 6 2.02 10.57 7.48
N ALA A 7 3.16 11.21 7.74
CA ALA A 7 3.58 12.41 7.01
C ALA A 7 3.88 12.10 5.55
N THR A 8 4.65 11.04 5.29
CA THR A 8 4.97 10.53 3.95
C THR A 8 3.70 10.08 3.23
N ARG A 9 2.85 9.31 3.91
CA ARG A 9 1.56 8.82 3.40
C ARG A 9 0.64 9.95 2.94
N ARG A 10 0.49 11.01 3.74
CA ARG A 10 -0.32 12.18 3.38
C ARG A 10 0.28 12.99 2.24
N SER A 11 1.58 13.26 2.29
CA SER A 11 2.28 14.07 1.28
C SER A 11 2.20 13.43 -0.11
N LEU A 12 2.55 12.14 -0.23
CA LEU A 12 2.49 11.42 -1.49
C LEU A 12 1.04 11.20 -1.96
N SER A 13 0.09 10.94 -1.05
CA SER A 13 -1.32 10.88 -1.44
C SER A 13 -1.83 12.19 -2.01
N PHE A 14 -1.44 13.33 -1.43
CA PHE A 14 -1.83 14.65 -1.93
C PHE A 14 -1.29 14.89 -3.34
N MET A 15 0.00 14.59 -3.55
CA MET A 15 0.65 14.70 -4.86
C MET A 15 -0.07 13.85 -5.92
N LEU A 16 -0.26 12.55 -5.65
CA LEU A 16 -0.89 11.61 -6.58
C LEU A 16 -2.33 12.01 -6.91
N ARG A 17 -3.11 12.43 -5.91
CA ARG A 17 -4.49 12.92 -6.14
C ARG A 17 -4.51 14.18 -6.99
N THR A 18 -3.57 15.10 -6.77
CA THR A 18 -3.43 16.32 -7.59
C THR A 18 -3.05 16.00 -9.03
N SER A 19 -2.33 14.91 -9.27
CA SER A 19 -2.05 14.38 -10.60
C SER A 19 -3.21 13.58 -11.23
N GLY A 20 -4.38 13.51 -10.57
CA GLY A 20 -5.58 12.87 -11.10
C GLY A 20 -5.75 11.39 -10.76
N TYR A 21 -4.91 10.83 -9.89
CA TYR A 21 -5.03 9.42 -9.49
C TYR A 21 -6.01 9.23 -8.33
N ALA A 22 -6.80 8.15 -8.38
CA ALA A 22 -7.48 7.63 -7.22
C ALA A 22 -6.48 6.92 -6.31
N VAL A 23 -6.43 7.30 -5.03
CA VAL A 23 -5.47 6.74 -4.07
C VAL A 23 -6.22 6.13 -2.89
N ARG A 24 -5.84 4.91 -2.50
CA ARG A 24 -6.21 4.29 -1.22
C ARG A 24 -4.97 4.21 -0.33
N LEU A 25 -5.13 4.53 0.95
CA LEU A 25 -4.05 4.59 1.94
C LEU A 25 -4.20 3.42 2.90
N PHE A 26 -3.06 2.85 3.31
CA PHE A 26 -2.94 1.81 4.32
C PHE A 26 -1.74 2.15 5.20
N GLU A 27 -1.87 1.93 6.51
CA GLU A 27 -0.82 2.26 7.49
C GLU A 27 0.25 1.16 7.60
N GLY A 28 0.07 0.05 6.91
CA GLY A 28 1.05 -1.03 6.88
C GLY A 28 0.57 -2.23 6.07
N GLY A 29 1.47 -3.19 5.84
CA GLY A 29 1.20 -4.36 5.00
C GLY A 29 0.03 -5.21 5.48
N HIS A 30 -0.17 -5.33 6.80
CA HIS A 30 -1.25 -6.16 7.36
C HIS A 30 -2.65 -5.61 7.06
N GLU A 31 -2.82 -4.28 7.09
CA GLU A 31 -4.08 -3.64 6.70
C GLU A 31 -4.32 -3.78 5.19
N PHE A 32 -3.26 -3.59 4.39
CA PHE A 32 -3.31 -3.77 2.94
C PHE A 32 -3.73 -5.19 2.54
N LEU A 33 -3.11 -6.22 3.11
CA LEU A 33 -3.37 -7.63 2.75
C LEU A 33 -4.80 -8.08 3.08
N LYS A 34 -5.43 -7.51 4.12
CA LYS A 34 -6.84 -7.79 4.46
C LYS A 34 -7.80 -7.36 3.35
N GLU A 35 -7.47 -6.29 2.65
CA GLU A 35 -8.31 -5.70 1.61
C GLU A 35 -7.84 -6.00 0.18
N ALA A 36 -6.58 -6.43 0.00
CA ALA A 36 -5.95 -6.59 -1.31
C ALA A 36 -6.78 -7.41 -2.31
N ALA A 37 -7.36 -8.52 -1.87
CA ALA A 37 -8.21 -9.39 -2.71
C ALA A 37 -9.48 -8.69 -3.24
N ARG A 38 -9.91 -7.60 -2.60
CA ARG A 38 -11.11 -6.82 -2.96
C ARG A 38 -10.78 -5.56 -3.77
N LEU A 39 -9.49 -5.27 -3.98
CA LEU A 39 -9.08 -4.08 -4.72
C LEU A 39 -9.20 -4.30 -6.22
N GLU A 40 -9.59 -3.24 -6.93
CA GLU A 40 -9.50 -3.22 -8.39
C GLU A 40 -8.03 -3.21 -8.84
N PRO A 41 -7.72 -3.75 -10.04
CA PRO A 41 -6.38 -3.72 -10.59
C PRO A 41 -5.79 -2.30 -10.65
N GLY A 42 -4.53 -2.16 -10.24
CA GLY A 42 -3.83 -0.89 -10.21
C GLY A 42 -2.38 -1.04 -9.78
N CYS A 43 -1.77 0.07 -9.34
CA CYS A 43 -0.39 0.09 -8.87
C CYS A 43 -0.33 0.18 -7.34
N VAL A 44 0.59 -0.57 -6.73
CA VAL A 44 0.89 -0.49 -5.30
C VAL A 44 2.21 0.24 -5.11
N LEU A 45 2.18 1.36 -4.40
CA LEU A 45 3.37 2.00 -3.83
C LEU A 45 3.52 1.50 -2.39
N LEU A 46 4.63 0.82 -2.10
CA LEU A 46 4.85 0.04 -0.89
C LEU A 46 6.18 0.44 -0.25
N ASP A 47 6.16 0.87 1.01
CA ASP A 47 7.37 1.01 1.79
C ASP A 47 7.98 -0.37 2.05
N VAL A 48 9.30 -0.45 1.87
CA VAL A 48 10.09 -1.65 2.16
C VAL A 48 10.29 -1.80 3.66
N ARG A 49 10.48 -0.71 4.41
CA ARG A 49 10.83 -0.74 5.84
C ARG A 49 9.63 -0.30 6.68
N MET A 50 8.90 -1.27 7.19
CA MET A 50 7.81 -1.06 8.15
C MET A 50 8.04 -1.95 9.39
N PRO A 51 7.56 -1.55 10.58
CA PRO A 51 7.89 -2.21 11.85
C PRO A 51 7.23 -3.59 12.04
N ASP A 52 6.03 -3.80 11.50
CA ASP A 52 5.26 -5.04 11.72
C ASP A 52 5.56 -6.11 10.66
N ILE A 53 5.25 -5.80 9.40
CA ILE A 53 5.55 -6.63 8.23
C ILE A 53 6.23 -5.74 7.19
N ASP A 54 7.40 -6.16 6.74
CA ASP A 54 8.16 -5.41 5.75
C ASP A 54 7.51 -5.51 4.35
N GLY A 55 7.88 -4.60 3.45
CA GLY A 55 7.30 -4.56 2.11
C GLY A 55 7.61 -5.82 1.29
N MET A 56 8.75 -6.46 1.53
CA MET A 56 9.15 -7.67 0.81
C MET A 56 8.27 -8.87 1.17
N THR A 57 7.94 -9.02 2.46
CA THR A 57 7.02 -10.04 2.95
C THR A 57 5.61 -9.73 2.44
N THR A 58 5.20 -8.46 2.49
CA THR A 58 3.88 -8.01 1.99
C THR A 58 3.67 -8.36 0.51
N ILE A 59 4.64 -8.12 -0.37
CA ILE A 59 4.50 -8.45 -1.80
C ILE A 59 4.53 -9.96 -2.06
N GLY A 60 5.32 -10.71 -1.27
CA GLY A 60 5.33 -12.17 -1.32
C GLY A 60 3.98 -12.77 -0.96
N GLU A 61 3.34 -12.28 0.11
CA GLU A 61 2.01 -12.74 0.52
C GLU A 61 0.92 -12.30 -0.48
N HIS A 62 0.99 -11.08 -1.02
CA HIS A 62 0.06 -10.62 -2.05
C HIS A 62 0.10 -11.50 -3.31
N ALA A 63 1.28 -11.94 -3.74
CA ALA A 63 1.43 -12.82 -4.89
C ALA A 63 0.71 -14.18 -4.72
N LEU A 64 0.45 -14.61 -3.48
CA LEU A 64 -0.31 -15.83 -3.18
C LEU A 64 -1.84 -15.60 -3.21
N ILE A 65 -2.29 -14.35 -3.05
CA ILE A 65 -3.71 -13.97 -3.01
C ILE A 65 -4.27 -13.75 -4.43
N GLY A 66 -3.39 -13.56 -5.42
CA GLY A 66 -3.74 -13.35 -6.84
C GLY A 66 -3.85 -14.61 -7.70
N ALA A 67 -3.98 -15.81 -7.11
CA ALA A 67 -4.16 -17.09 -7.81
C ALA A 67 -5.62 -17.59 -7.74
#